data_AF-A0A2M8L5W7-F1
#
_entry.id   AF-A0A2M8L5W7-F1
#
_cell.length_a   1.000
_cell.length_b   1.000
_cell.length_c   1.000
_cell.angle_alpha   90.00
_cell.angle_beta   90.00
_cell.angle_gamma   90.00
#
_symmetry.space_group_name_H-M   'P 1'
#
loop_
_entity.id
_entity.type
_entity.pdbx_description
1 polymer ?
#
loop_
_entity_poly.entity_id
_entity_poly.type
_entity_poly.pdbx_seq_one_letter_code
_entity_poly.pdbx_strand_id
1 'polypeptide(L)'
;MITIIFGFAFLSIADLYYNTLNGNMLNDFFLIFFWWVLVCGLGTVFLPLTLRLFGKFFDRGYAFSKIIAILVVSYLVWLWGSLKILPFTPQTIWLAIGLAAGANFYLFRKNQKEIKKEIKNNWKIFAFEESLFFLALLFWAYIRGFQPNIQGLEKFMDYGFINSILRSRFFPPADMWLAGKTINYYYFGHLVTAVLTKLSGIDSAITYNLMIASLFAFCFTAAFCLGGNLVFTLTKKKKLVVLSGIFSAFLLNLGGNLHSLYWWLKNKNFSTYWYPDATRFIVQKFGAADNTIHEFPIYSSVVADLHGHFLNLPFVLLFLALLLTTIFHRKITLPLCCLVALLLGCFYMTNTWDFPIYFLV
;
A
#
# COMPACT_ATOMS: atom_id res chain seq x y z
N MET A 1 12.85 -19.33 5.40
CA MET A 1 12.13 -18.03 5.53
C MET A 1 12.46 -17.36 6.86
N ILE A 2 12.23 -18.02 8.01
CA ILE A 2 12.68 -17.55 9.33
C ILE A 2 14.22 -17.45 9.40
N THR A 3 14.96 -18.44 8.91
CA THR A 3 16.45 -18.43 8.98
C THR A 3 17.14 -17.39 8.09
N ILE A 4 16.47 -16.88 7.04
CA ILE A 4 17.01 -15.78 6.21
C ILE A 4 16.75 -14.44 6.89
N ILE A 5 15.61 -14.29 7.58
CA ILE A 5 15.30 -13.13 8.42
C ILE A 5 16.22 -13.10 9.67
N PHE A 6 16.58 -14.25 10.23
CA PHE A 6 17.45 -14.35 11.41
C PHE A 6 18.96 -14.47 11.09
N GLY A 7 19.35 -14.88 9.88
CA GLY A 7 20.76 -14.95 9.47
C GLY A 7 21.43 -13.58 9.39
N PHE A 8 20.66 -12.54 9.02
CA PHE A 8 21.09 -11.14 9.09
C PHE A 8 21.03 -10.56 10.52
N ALA A 9 20.29 -11.18 11.45
CA ALA A 9 20.11 -10.68 12.81
C ALA A 9 21.29 -10.96 13.76
N PHE A 10 22.25 -11.82 13.37
CA PHE A 10 23.45 -12.09 14.19
C PHE A 10 24.62 -11.15 13.87
N LEU A 11 24.67 -10.58 12.66
CA LEU A 11 25.60 -9.49 12.32
C LEU A 11 25.10 -8.13 12.83
N SER A 12 23.82 -8.01 13.18
CA SER A 12 23.20 -6.73 13.54
C SER A 12 23.39 -6.28 14.97
N ILE A 13 23.79 -7.14 15.92
CA ILE A 13 23.86 -6.75 17.34
C ILE A 13 24.97 -5.72 17.57
N ALA A 14 26.09 -5.82 16.85
CA ALA A 14 27.18 -4.85 16.92
C ALA A 14 26.81 -3.50 16.28
N ASP A 15 26.12 -3.51 15.14
CA ASP A 15 25.62 -2.30 14.48
C ASP A 15 24.44 -1.66 15.25
N LEU A 16 23.61 -2.45 15.92
CA LEU A 16 22.55 -1.95 16.81
C LEU A 16 23.16 -1.19 17.99
N TYR A 17 24.25 -1.71 18.55
CA TYR A 17 24.98 -1.11 19.67
C TYR A 17 25.67 0.20 19.26
N TYR A 18 26.21 0.25 18.04
CA TYR A 18 26.86 1.46 17.51
C TYR A 18 25.85 2.57 17.14
N ASN A 19 24.68 2.22 16.59
CA ASN A 19 23.67 3.19 16.19
C ASN A 19 22.78 3.72 17.33
N THR A 20 22.61 2.95 18.41
CA THR A 20 21.90 3.42 19.62
C THR A 20 22.67 4.52 20.35
N LEU A 21 24.01 4.51 20.29
CA LEU A 21 24.87 5.54 20.90
C LEU A 21 24.87 6.87 20.12
N ASN A 22 24.49 6.88 18.84
CA ASN A 22 24.60 8.05 17.95
C ASN A 22 23.27 8.79 17.67
N GLY A 23 22.17 8.49 18.37
CA GLY A 23 20.89 9.22 18.21
C GLY A 23 20.13 8.96 16.90
N ASN A 24 20.69 8.18 15.97
CA ASN A 24 20.10 7.90 14.65
C ASN A 24 18.82 7.04 14.73
N MET A 25 18.77 6.03 15.60
CA MET A 25 17.58 5.18 15.75
C MET A 25 16.34 5.93 16.26
N LEU A 26 16.53 6.90 17.15
CA LEU A 26 15.43 7.73 17.64
C LEU A 26 14.89 8.61 16.51
N ASN A 27 15.77 9.20 15.72
CA ASN A 27 15.39 10.00 14.56
C ASN A 27 14.59 9.17 13.53
N ASP A 28 15.06 7.96 13.20
CA ASP A 28 14.36 7.07 12.28
C ASP A 28 12.97 6.68 12.80
N PHE A 29 12.85 6.40 14.10
CA PHE A 29 11.55 6.14 14.71
C PHE A 29 10.62 7.35 14.61
N PHE A 30 11.11 8.58 14.85
CA PHE A 30 10.32 9.79 14.68
C PHE A 30 9.85 9.98 13.24
N LEU A 31 10.69 9.70 12.25
CA LEU A 31 10.32 9.76 10.83
C LEU A 31 9.22 8.75 10.49
N ILE A 32 9.34 7.49 10.95
CA ILE A 32 8.32 6.46 10.77
C ILE A 32 7.01 6.84 11.47
N PHE A 33 7.10 7.34 12.71
CA PHE A 33 5.94 7.76 13.48
C PHE A 33 5.23 8.96 12.85
N PHE A 34 5.98 9.98 12.41
CA PHE A 34 5.41 11.13 11.72
C PHE A 34 4.73 10.72 10.41
N TRP A 35 5.38 9.84 9.63
CA TRP A 35 4.79 9.27 8.41
C TRP A 35 3.48 8.52 8.70
N TRP A 36 3.47 7.71 9.76
CA TRP A 36 2.25 7.04 10.23
C TRP A 36 1.15 8.03 10.61
N VAL A 37 1.46 9.07 11.40
CA VAL A 37 0.50 10.10 11.79
C VAL A 37 -0.10 10.79 10.56
N LEU A 38 0.72 11.08 9.55
CA LEU A 38 0.25 11.71 8.30
C LEU A 38 -0.73 10.79 7.56
N VAL A 39 -0.39 9.52 7.35
CA VAL A 39 -1.28 8.57 6.68
C VAL A 39 -2.56 8.31 7.49
N CYS A 40 -2.44 8.20 8.82
CA CYS A 40 -3.57 8.05 9.74
C CYS A 40 -4.49 9.29 9.66
N GLY A 41 -3.92 10.49 9.69
CA GLY A 41 -4.64 11.76 9.54
C GLY A 41 -5.44 11.81 8.24
N LEU A 42 -4.82 11.44 7.11
CA LEU A 42 -5.52 11.32 5.83
C LEU A 42 -6.68 10.30 5.89
N GLY A 43 -6.46 9.15 6.52
CA GLY A 43 -7.51 8.15 6.74
C GLY A 43 -8.69 8.68 7.56
N THR A 44 -8.44 9.46 8.62
CA THR A 44 -9.51 10.02 9.46
C THR A 44 -10.43 10.97 8.69
N VAL A 45 -9.89 11.72 7.72
CA VAL A 45 -10.67 12.62 6.84
C VAL A 45 -11.71 11.83 6.03
N PHE A 46 -11.34 10.63 5.57
CA PHE A 46 -12.20 9.78 4.72
C PHE A 46 -13.05 8.78 5.51
N LEU A 47 -12.88 8.69 6.82
CA LEU A 47 -13.61 7.77 7.67
C LEU A 47 -15.15 7.84 7.48
N PRO A 48 -15.80 9.03 7.41
CA PRO A 48 -17.24 9.11 7.18
C PRO A 48 -17.71 8.40 5.90
N LEU A 49 -16.99 8.57 4.80
CA LEU A 49 -17.28 7.90 3.53
C LEU A 49 -17.06 6.39 3.66
N THR A 50 -15.93 5.98 4.23
CA THR A 50 -15.57 4.58 4.43
C THR A 50 -16.63 3.83 5.25
N LEU A 51 -17.07 4.39 6.39
CA LEU A 51 -18.09 3.76 7.25
C LEU A 51 -19.43 3.58 6.53
N ARG A 52 -19.75 4.46 5.58
CA ARG A 52 -20.96 4.36 4.76
C ARG A 52 -20.82 3.31 3.67
N LEU A 53 -19.67 3.24 3.01
CA LEU A 53 -19.39 2.24 1.98
C LEU A 53 -19.38 0.83 2.57
N PHE A 54 -18.61 0.62 3.64
CA PHE A 54 -18.39 -0.69 4.25
C PHE A 54 -19.32 -0.94 5.45
N GLY A 55 -20.54 -0.41 5.39
CA GLY A 55 -21.48 -0.46 6.51
C GLY A 55 -21.81 -1.89 6.99
N LYS A 56 -21.68 -2.92 6.15
CA LYS A 56 -21.91 -4.32 6.56
C LYS A 56 -20.67 -5.05 7.09
N PHE A 57 -19.49 -4.44 7.00
CA PHE A 57 -18.27 -5.07 7.45
C PHE A 57 -18.18 -5.08 8.98
N PHE A 58 -17.55 -6.10 9.57
CA PHE A 58 -17.46 -6.22 11.02
C PHE A 58 -16.62 -5.08 11.65
N ASP A 59 -15.65 -4.58 10.89
CA ASP A 59 -14.73 -3.48 11.20
C ASP A 59 -15.09 -2.19 10.45
N ARG A 60 -16.21 -2.16 9.73
CA ARG A 60 -16.67 -1.02 8.92
C ARG A 60 -15.62 -0.51 7.91
N GLY A 61 -14.69 -1.37 7.49
CA GLY A 61 -13.69 -1.09 6.46
C GLY A 61 -12.64 -0.07 6.87
N TYR A 62 -12.34 0.08 8.17
CA TYR A 62 -11.50 1.16 8.68
C TYR A 62 -10.12 1.22 8.00
N ALA A 63 -9.48 0.07 7.77
CA ALA A 63 -8.23 -0.03 7.00
C ALA A 63 -8.27 0.67 5.62
N PHE A 64 -9.39 0.59 4.91
CA PHE A 64 -9.56 1.17 3.58
C PHE A 64 -9.68 2.69 3.57
N SER A 65 -9.94 3.33 4.71
CA SER A 65 -10.02 4.79 4.80
C SER A 65 -8.74 5.49 4.31
N LYS A 66 -7.58 4.95 4.70
CA LYS A 66 -6.27 5.47 4.30
C LYS A 66 -6.02 5.29 2.80
N ILE A 67 -6.41 4.14 2.24
CA ILE A 67 -6.24 3.81 0.82
C ILE A 67 -7.14 4.72 -0.04
N ILE A 68 -8.41 4.91 0.36
CA ILE A 68 -9.31 5.85 -0.32
C ILE A 68 -8.76 7.27 -0.26
N ALA A 69 -8.23 7.69 0.90
CA ALA A 69 -7.69 9.03 1.06
C ALA A 69 -6.52 9.30 0.10
N ILE A 70 -5.51 8.42 0.07
CA ILE A 70 -4.36 8.59 -0.81
C ILE A 70 -4.75 8.50 -2.28
N LEU A 71 -5.71 7.63 -2.64
CA LEU A 71 -6.23 7.50 -4.01
C LEU A 71 -6.89 8.80 -4.48
N VAL A 72 -7.87 9.30 -3.72
CA VAL A 72 -8.68 10.46 -4.11
C VAL A 72 -7.82 11.74 -4.14
N VAL A 73 -6.98 11.95 -3.12
CA VAL A 73 -6.11 13.13 -3.07
C VAL A 73 -5.11 13.11 -4.23
N SER A 74 -4.45 11.97 -4.47
CA SER A 74 -3.47 11.87 -5.56
C SER A 74 -4.13 12.01 -6.93
N TYR A 75 -5.33 11.45 -7.12
CA TYR A 75 -6.08 11.59 -8.36
C TYR A 75 -6.51 13.04 -8.64
N LEU A 76 -7.01 13.77 -7.64
CA LEU A 76 -7.38 15.18 -7.81
C LEU A 76 -6.17 16.04 -8.19
N VAL A 77 -5.04 15.83 -7.50
CA VAL A 77 -3.79 16.54 -7.80
C VAL A 77 -3.28 16.19 -9.20
N TRP A 78 -3.33 14.91 -9.58
CA TRP A 78 -3.00 14.46 -10.94
C TRP A 78 -3.88 15.13 -11.99
N LEU A 79 -5.21 15.13 -11.77
CA LEU A 79 -6.19 15.65 -12.70
C LEU A 79 -5.97 17.16 -12.92
N TRP A 80 -5.87 17.95 -11.86
CA TRP A 80 -5.64 19.39 -11.98
C TRP A 80 -4.29 19.72 -12.62
N GLY A 81 -3.24 18.95 -12.27
CA GLY A 81 -1.91 19.11 -12.86
C GLY A 81 -1.85 18.71 -14.33
N SER A 82 -2.62 17.71 -14.75
CA SER A 82 -2.68 17.25 -16.15
C SER A 82 -3.52 18.19 -17.02
N LEU A 83 -4.60 18.75 -16.46
CA LEU A 83 -5.43 19.77 -17.11
C LEU A 83 -4.80 21.17 -17.08
N LYS A 84 -3.63 21.32 -16.44
CA LYS A 84 -2.94 22.60 -16.25
C LYS A 84 -3.76 23.67 -15.50
N ILE A 85 -4.67 23.24 -14.63
CA ILE A 85 -5.52 24.14 -13.82
C ILE A 85 -4.77 24.62 -12.57
N LEU A 86 -4.16 23.71 -11.82
CA LEU A 86 -3.37 24.02 -10.62
C LEU A 86 -2.03 23.27 -10.66
N PRO A 87 -0.92 23.93 -10.27
CA PRO A 87 0.39 23.29 -10.29
C PRO A 87 0.55 22.29 -9.14
N PHE A 88 1.38 21.27 -9.30
CA PHE A 88 1.74 20.29 -8.28
C PHE A 88 2.62 20.93 -7.18
N THR A 89 1.97 21.51 -6.17
CA THR A 89 2.58 22.20 -5.03
C THR A 89 1.97 21.68 -3.71
N PRO A 90 2.64 21.85 -2.56
CA PRO A 90 2.06 21.50 -1.26
C PRO A 90 0.69 22.16 -1.03
N GLN A 91 0.52 23.42 -1.47
CA GLN A 91 -0.73 24.16 -1.35
C GLN A 91 -1.87 23.49 -2.13
N THR A 92 -1.59 23.01 -3.35
CA THR A 92 -2.57 22.27 -4.16
C THR A 92 -2.95 20.93 -3.51
N ILE A 93 -2.00 20.23 -2.89
CA ILE A 93 -2.28 18.99 -2.15
C ILE A 93 -3.18 19.29 -0.94
N TRP A 94 -2.85 20.31 -0.15
CA TRP A 94 -3.68 20.73 0.99
C TRP A 94 -5.08 21.21 0.55
N LEU A 95 -5.20 21.86 -0.60
CA LEU A 95 -6.49 22.21 -1.19
C LEU A 95 -7.31 20.95 -1.54
N ALA A 96 -6.69 19.94 -2.17
CA ALA A 96 -7.35 18.66 -2.45
C ALA A 96 -7.84 17.97 -1.17
N ILE A 97 -7.00 17.94 -0.12
CA ILE A 97 -7.36 17.42 1.20
C ILE A 97 -8.52 18.23 1.79
N GLY A 98 -8.48 19.57 1.72
CA GLY A 98 -9.52 20.46 2.24
C GLY A 98 -10.87 20.27 1.56
N LEU A 99 -10.89 20.14 0.22
CA LEU A 99 -12.12 19.85 -0.53
C LEU A 99 -12.68 18.46 -0.18
N ALA A 100 -11.81 17.44 -0.11
CA ALA A 100 -12.21 16.10 0.30
C ALA A 100 -12.74 16.09 1.75
N ALA A 101 -12.11 16.84 2.65
CA ALA A 101 -12.55 17.00 4.03
C ALA A 101 -13.90 17.71 4.12
N GLY A 102 -14.13 18.75 3.32
CA GLY A 102 -15.43 19.44 3.22
C GLY A 102 -16.55 18.49 2.78
N ALA A 103 -16.31 17.69 1.74
CA ALA A 103 -17.27 16.69 1.25
C ALA A 103 -17.56 15.60 2.30
N ASN A 104 -16.52 15.07 2.94
CA ASN A 104 -16.66 14.07 4.01
C ASN A 104 -17.30 14.65 5.29
N PHE A 105 -17.06 15.92 5.60
CA PHE A 105 -17.68 16.61 6.71
C PHE A 105 -19.17 16.87 6.47
N TYR A 106 -19.55 17.25 5.25
CA TYR A 106 -20.96 17.35 4.87
C TYR A 106 -21.67 16.00 5.01
N LEU A 107 -21.03 14.91 4.54
CA LEU A 107 -21.53 13.55 4.73
C LEU A 107 -21.66 13.19 6.21
N PHE A 108 -20.66 13.54 7.01
CA PHE A 108 -20.68 13.34 8.46
C PHE A 108 -21.84 14.08 9.13
N ARG A 109 -22.09 15.34 8.77
CA ARG A 109 -23.20 16.14 9.31
C ARG A 109 -24.56 15.51 8.99
N LYS A 110 -24.75 15.04 7.77
CA LYS A 110 -26.01 14.38 7.34
C LYS A 110 -26.28 13.08 8.11
N ASN A 111 -25.25 12.34 8.50
CA ASN A 111 -25.33 11.04 9.15
C ASN A 111 -24.73 11.03 10.58
N GLN A 112 -24.70 12.18 11.26
CA GLN A 112 -23.87 12.39 12.45
C GLN A 112 -24.16 11.40 13.59
N LYS A 113 -25.44 11.13 13.88
CA LYS A 113 -25.85 10.21 14.95
C LYS A 113 -25.39 8.78 14.66
N GLU A 114 -25.55 8.33 13.42
CA GLU A 114 -25.17 7.00 12.97
C GLU A 114 -23.64 6.83 12.99
N ILE A 115 -22.90 7.77 12.42
CA ILE A 115 -21.43 7.70 12.35
C ILE A 115 -20.81 7.74 13.74
N LYS A 116 -21.25 8.65 14.62
CA LYS A 116 -20.76 8.68 16.01
C LYS A 116 -21.04 7.37 16.76
N LYS A 117 -22.21 6.77 16.53
CA LYS A 117 -22.56 5.47 17.11
C LYS A 117 -21.65 4.37 16.59
N GLU A 118 -21.39 4.33 15.28
CA GLU A 118 -20.49 3.33 14.69
C GLU A 118 -19.05 3.48 15.18
N ILE A 119 -18.53 4.71 15.29
CA ILE A 119 -17.21 4.95 15.87
C ILE A 119 -17.18 4.47 17.32
N LYS A 120 -18.17 4.83 18.14
CA LYS A 120 -18.24 4.42 19.55
C LYS A 120 -18.36 2.90 19.72
N ASN A 121 -19.05 2.21 18.81
CA ASN A 121 -19.24 0.76 18.92
C ASN A 121 -18.03 -0.04 18.45
N ASN A 122 -17.27 0.49 17.48
CA ASN A 122 -16.19 -0.22 16.81
C ASN A 122 -14.78 0.33 17.15
N TRP A 123 -14.65 1.30 18.07
CA TRP A 123 -13.35 1.92 18.39
C TRP A 123 -12.25 0.90 18.74
N LYS A 124 -12.60 -0.22 19.40
CA LYS A 124 -11.63 -1.25 19.77
C LYS A 124 -11.05 -1.95 18.54
N ILE A 125 -11.87 -2.23 17.53
CA ILE A 125 -11.38 -2.84 16.30
C ILE A 125 -10.61 -1.82 15.45
N PHE A 126 -11.02 -0.55 15.45
CA PHE A 126 -10.27 0.51 14.77
C PHE A 126 -8.89 0.70 15.40
N ALA A 127 -8.80 0.76 16.74
CA ALA A 127 -7.54 0.84 17.44
C ALA A 127 -6.66 -0.41 17.21
N PHE A 128 -7.27 -1.59 17.14
CA PHE A 128 -6.55 -2.82 16.80
C PHE A 128 -5.99 -2.80 15.38
N GLU A 129 -6.79 -2.42 14.39
CA GLU A 129 -6.33 -2.28 12.99
C GLU A 129 -5.27 -1.20 12.84
N GLU A 130 -5.38 -0.09 13.58
CA GLU A 130 -4.37 0.96 13.56
C GLU A 130 -3.05 0.50 14.16
N SER A 131 -3.09 -0.21 15.30
CA SER A 131 -1.92 -0.86 15.86
C SER A 131 -1.34 -1.89 14.89
N LEU A 132 -2.17 -2.65 14.19
CA LEU A 132 -1.73 -3.62 13.19
C LEU A 132 -1.02 -2.92 12.03
N PHE A 133 -1.57 -1.81 11.53
CA PHE A 133 -0.97 -0.99 10.49
C PHE A 133 0.39 -0.44 10.94
N PHE A 134 0.43 0.19 12.12
CA PHE A 134 1.65 0.80 12.66
C PHE A 134 2.74 -0.23 12.91
N LEU A 135 2.40 -1.39 13.49
CA LEU A 135 3.35 -2.47 13.72
C LEU A 135 3.85 -3.09 12.42
N ALA A 136 2.99 -3.26 11.41
CA ALA A 136 3.40 -3.75 10.09
C ALA A 136 4.33 -2.75 9.39
N LEU A 137 4.02 -1.45 9.47
CA LEU A 137 4.87 -0.38 8.95
C LEU A 137 6.23 -0.38 9.64
N LEU A 138 6.26 -0.40 10.98
CA LEU A 138 7.48 -0.40 11.78
C LEU A 138 8.32 -1.64 11.51
N PHE A 139 7.68 -2.81 11.44
CA PHE A 139 8.34 -4.08 11.12
C PHE A 139 9.02 -4.04 9.76
N TRP A 140 8.32 -3.58 8.72
CA TRP A 140 8.90 -3.56 7.38
C TRP A 140 9.93 -2.43 7.21
N ALA A 141 9.71 -1.28 7.85
CA ALA A 141 10.70 -0.20 7.89
C ALA A 141 11.99 -0.66 8.57
N TYR A 142 11.90 -1.41 9.67
CA TYR A 142 13.05 -2.03 10.33
C TYR A 142 13.81 -2.98 9.39
N ILE A 143 13.11 -3.85 8.67
CA ILE A 143 13.74 -4.74 7.68
C ILE A 143 14.44 -3.92 6.58
N ARG A 144 13.78 -2.88 6.06
CA ARG A 144 14.36 -2.00 5.04
C ARG A 144 15.57 -1.21 5.55
N GLY A 145 15.60 -0.89 6.84
CA GLY A 145 16.72 -0.19 7.50
C GLY A 145 18.05 -0.93 7.39
N PHE A 146 18.06 -2.25 7.20
CA PHE A 146 19.30 -3.01 6.97
C PHE A 146 19.92 -2.80 5.59
N GLN A 147 19.12 -2.45 4.59
CA GLN A 147 19.63 -2.16 3.24
C GLN A 147 18.77 -1.09 2.56
N PRO A 148 18.82 0.17 3.05
CA PRO A 148 17.96 1.25 2.57
C PRO A 148 18.39 1.81 1.20
N ASN A 149 19.58 1.40 0.72
CA ASN A 149 20.16 1.87 -0.53
C ASN A 149 19.23 1.61 -1.73
N ILE A 150 19.01 2.68 -2.52
CA ILE A 150 18.21 2.66 -3.74
C ILE A 150 19.14 2.30 -4.91
N GLN A 151 19.59 1.05 -4.92
CA GLN A 151 20.55 0.52 -5.90
C GLN A 151 20.12 -0.86 -6.39
N GLY A 152 20.39 -1.11 -7.68
CA GLY A 152 20.07 -2.36 -8.36
C GLY A 152 18.64 -2.41 -8.90
N LEU A 153 18.44 -3.32 -9.87
CA LEU A 153 17.15 -3.58 -10.52
C LEU A 153 16.44 -2.30 -10.96
N GLU A 154 15.16 -2.14 -10.61
CA GLU A 154 14.32 -1.06 -11.11
C GLU A 154 14.25 0.14 -10.15
N LYS A 155 14.80 0.03 -8.94
CA LYS A 155 14.77 1.10 -7.91
C LYS A 155 15.24 2.45 -8.40
N PHE A 156 16.32 2.46 -9.18
CA PHE A 156 16.87 3.71 -9.70
C PHE A 156 15.90 4.40 -10.66
N MET A 157 15.21 3.63 -11.49
CA MET A 157 14.17 4.13 -12.39
C MET A 157 12.97 4.63 -11.60
N ASP A 158 12.45 3.84 -10.65
CA ASP A 158 11.31 4.23 -9.81
C ASP A 158 11.60 5.50 -8.99
N TYR A 159 12.78 5.57 -8.37
CA TYR A 159 13.22 6.73 -7.62
C TYR A 159 13.41 7.96 -8.51
N GLY A 160 13.95 7.76 -9.72
CA GLY A 160 14.09 8.83 -10.70
C GLY A 160 12.75 9.35 -11.21
N PHE A 161 11.74 8.48 -11.38
CA PHE A 161 10.37 8.87 -11.71
C PHE A 161 9.75 9.71 -10.59
N ILE A 162 9.86 9.27 -9.33
CA ILE A 162 9.39 10.05 -8.17
C ILE A 162 10.06 11.43 -8.15
N ASN A 163 11.38 11.51 -8.32
CA ASN A 163 12.08 12.79 -8.32
C ASN A 163 11.75 13.67 -9.53
N SER A 164 11.49 13.09 -10.70
CA SER A 164 11.01 13.85 -11.85
C SER A 164 9.63 14.44 -11.60
N ILE A 165 8.73 13.67 -11.00
CA ILE A 165 7.41 14.13 -10.56
C ILE A 165 7.53 15.25 -9.52
N LEU A 166 8.40 15.10 -8.52
CA LEU A 166 8.60 16.11 -7.47
C LEU A 166 9.05 17.47 -8.02
N ARG A 167 9.92 17.47 -9.03
CA ARG A 167 10.39 18.67 -9.74
C ARG A 167 9.37 19.25 -10.73
N SER A 168 8.37 18.48 -11.12
CA SER A 168 7.36 18.90 -12.10
C SER A 168 6.29 19.79 -11.46
N ARG A 169 5.87 20.83 -12.18
CA ARG A 169 4.70 21.66 -11.80
C ARG A 169 3.40 21.19 -12.44
N PHE A 170 3.47 20.60 -13.63
CA PHE A 170 2.32 20.07 -14.35
C PHE A 170 2.68 18.71 -14.93
N PHE A 171 1.67 17.94 -15.31
CA PHE A 171 1.85 16.57 -15.80
C PHE A 171 1.58 16.48 -17.32
N PRO A 172 2.20 15.52 -18.02
CA PRO A 172 3.12 14.48 -17.53
C PRO A 172 4.53 15.02 -17.16
N PRO A 173 5.24 14.36 -16.22
CA PRO A 173 6.60 14.75 -15.82
C PRO A 173 7.62 14.51 -16.93
N ALA A 174 8.77 15.19 -16.84
CA ALA A 174 9.89 14.98 -17.77
C ALA A 174 10.46 13.57 -17.66
N ASP A 175 10.86 12.98 -18.78
CA ASP A 175 11.54 11.70 -18.77
C ASP A 175 12.97 11.86 -18.25
N MET A 176 13.41 10.98 -17.35
CA MET A 176 14.76 11.05 -16.77
C MET A 176 15.85 10.50 -17.71
N TRP A 177 15.47 9.70 -18.72
CA TRP A 177 16.36 9.06 -19.67
C TRP A 177 16.33 9.75 -21.03
N LEU A 178 15.16 10.25 -21.44
CA LEU A 178 14.97 10.84 -22.77
C LEU A 178 14.79 12.36 -22.70
N ALA A 179 15.91 13.07 -22.88
CA ALA A 179 15.96 14.53 -22.80
C ALA A 179 14.91 15.22 -23.69
N GLY A 180 14.20 16.19 -23.12
CA GLY A 180 13.15 16.95 -23.81
C GLY A 180 11.84 16.20 -24.05
N LYS A 181 11.73 14.94 -23.59
CA LYS A 181 10.48 14.16 -23.63
C LYS A 181 9.90 13.99 -22.24
N THR A 182 8.68 13.47 -22.18
CA THR A 182 7.94 13.18 -20.96
C THR A 182 7.90 11.68 -20.72
N ILE A 183 7.74 11.26 -19.47
CA ILE A 183 7.63 9.83 -19.12
C ILE A 183 6.53 9.18 -19.97
N ASN A 184 6.90 8.20 -20.79
CA ASN A 184 5.98 7.37 -21.55
C ASN A 184 5.82 5.99 -20.88
N TYR A 185 5.40 6.03 -19.63
CA TYR A 185 5.18 4.87 -18.78
C TYR A 185 4.05 5.17 -17.80
N TYR A 186 3.45 4.15 -17.20
CA TYR A 186 2.51 4.37 -16.11
C TYR A 186 3.27 4.94 -14.90
N TYR A 187 2.77 6.02 -14.30
CA TYR A 187 3.49 6.72 -13.22
C TYR A 187 2.58 7.14 -12.06
N PHE A 188 1.29 6.79 -12.09
CA PHE A 188 0.35 7.23 -11.05
C PHE A 188 0.70 6.69 -9.67
N GLY A 189 1.21 5.46 -9.57
CA GLY A 189 1.72 4.92 -8.32
C GLY A 189 2.91 5.74 -7.80
N HIS A 190 3.87 6.08 -8.66
CA HIS A 190 5.00 6.95 -8.30
C HIS A 190 4.53 8.35 -7.89
N LEU A 191 3.46 8.84 -8.51
CA LEU A 191 2.82 10.09 -8.13
C LEU A 191 2.20 10.03 -6.74
N VAL A 192 1.54 8.93 -6.36
CA VAL A 192 1.01 8.74 -5.00
C VAL A 192 2.16 8.86 -3.98
N THR A 193 3.30 8.22 -4.25
CA THR A 193 4.51 8.36 -3.44
C THR A 193 5.01 9.81 -3.40
N ALA A 194 5.05 10.50 -4.53
CA ALA A 194 5.48 11.89 -4.62
C ALA A 194 4.54 12.86 -3.89
N VAL A 195 3.22 12.62 -3.90
CA VAL A 195 2.22 13.38 -3.14
C VAL A 195 2.49 13.26 -1.64
N LEU A 196 2.69 12.04 -1.13
CA LEU A 196 3.02 11.83 0.28
C LEU A 196 4.39 12.40 0.66
N THR A 197 5.36 12.34 -0.26
CA THR A 197 6.68 12.95 -0.08
C THR A 197 6.57 14.47 0.05
N LYS A 198 5.87 15.14 -0.87
CA LYS A 198 5.68 16.59 -0.85
C LYS A 198 4.81 17.06 0.32
N LEU A 199 3.85 16.23 0.77
CA LEU A 199 3.01 16.52 1.93
C LEU A 199 3.77 16.38 3.26
N SER A 200 4.63 15.37 3.38
CA SER A 200 5.43 15.13 4.59
C SER A 200 6.61 16.09 4.73
N GLY A 201 7.17 16.57 3.61
CA GLY A 201 8.39 17.38 3.61
C GLY A 201 9.65 16.57 3.96
N ILE A 202 9.55 15.24 4.02
CA ILE A 202 10.69 14.34 4.22
C ILE A 202 11.43 14.16 2.90
N ASP A 203 12.75 13.96 2.97
CA ASP A 203 13.58 13.65 1.81
C ASP A 203 13.10 12.43 1.02
N SER A 204 13.18 12.49 -0.31
CA SER A 204 12.61 11.46 -1.19
C SER A 204 13.28 10.09 -1.04
N ALA A 205 14.56 10.03 -0.64
CA ALA A 205 15.24 8.75 -0.42
C ALA A 205 14.69 8.01 0.81
N ILE A 206 14.28 8.77 1.83
CA ILE A 206 13.64 8.24 3.03
C ILE A 206 12.20 7.84 2.72
N THR A 207 11.43 8.72 2.05
CA THR A 207 10.03 8.42 1.74
C THR A 207 9.85 7.29 0.74
N TYR A 208 10.84 7.05 -0.14
CA TYR A 208 10.88 5.84 -0.98
C TYR A 208 10.81 4.57 -0.12
N ASN A 209 11.66 4.47 0.91
CA ASN A 209 11.70 3.33 1.81
C ASN A 209 10.46 3.26 2.73
N LEU A 210 9.97 4.41 3.23
CA LEU A 210 8.72 4.47 4.00
C LEU A 210 7.51 4.05 3.17
N MET A 211 7.49 4.37 1.87
CA MET A 211 6.42 3.93 0.98
C MET A 211 6.43 2.42 0.78
N ILE A 212 7.61 1.81 0.60
CA ILE A 212 7.73 0.33 0.56
C ILE A 212 7.14 -0.30 1.83
N ALA A 213 7.50 0.24 3.01
CA ALA A 213 6.94 -0.23 4.27
C ALA A 213 5.42 0.03 4.39
N SER A 214 4.94 1.13 3.79
CA SER A 214 3.52 1.46 3.76
C SER A 214 2.73 0.52 2.87
N LEU A 215 3.26 0.12 1.71
CA LEU A 215 2.63 -0.88 0.84
C LEU A 215 2.45 -2.20 1.57
N PHE A 216 3.47 -2.66 2.31
CA PHE A 216 3.35 -3.82 3.19
C PHE A 216 2.24 -3.63 4.24
N ALA A 217 2.21 -2.50 4.96
CA ALA A 217 1.21 -2.22 5.98
C ALA A 217 -0.24 -2.09 5.43
N PHE A 218 -0.41 -1.46 4.27
CA PHE A 218 -1.69 -1.36 3.56
C PHE A 218 -2.19 -2.75 3.16
N CYS A 219 -1.34 -3.55 2.51
CA CYS A 219 -1.69 -4.91 2.12
C CYS A 219 -2.01 -5.78 3.33
N PHE A 220 -1.26 -5.64 4.43
CA PHE A 220 -1.48 -6.40 5.67
C PHE A 220 -2.85 -6.09 6.29
N THR A 221 -3.19 -4.82 6.46
CA THR A 221 -4.46 -4.42 7.07
C THR A 221 -5.67 -4.59 6.15
N ALA A 222 -5.52 -4.35 4.85
CA ALA A 222 -6.58 -4.62 3.88
C ALA A 222 -6.89 -6.13 3.76
N ALA A 223 -5.87 -6.98 3.75
CA ALA A 223 -6.03 -8.43 3.78
C ALA A 223 -6.68 -8.92 5.08
N PHE A 224 -6.31 -8.32 6.23
CA PHE A 224 -6.98 -8.57 7.51
C PHE A 224 -8.49 -8.29 7.42
N CYS A 225 -8.85 -7.12 6.91
CA CYS A 225 -10.23 -6.71 6.74
C CYS A 225 -10.99 -7.67 5.81
N LEU A 226 -10.45 -7.97 4.62
CA LEU A 226 -11.10 -8.87 3.65
C LEU A 226 -11.29 -10.29 4.20
N GLY A 227 -10.21 -10.90 4.72
CA GLY A 227 -10.26 -12.27 5.25
C GLY A 227 -11.21 -12.41 6.43
N GLY A 228 -11.16 -11.45 7.35
CA GLY A 228 -12.09 -11.40 8.48
C GLY A 228 -13.54 -11.26 8.02
N ASN A 229 -13.82 -10.39 7.04
CA ASN A 229 -15.17 -10.19 6.54
C ASN A 229 -15.73 -11.40 5.79
N LEU A 230 -14.90 -12.16 5.06
CA LEU A 230 -15.32 -13.43 4.46
C LEU A 230 -15.79 -14.42 5.54
N VAL A 231 -15.00 -14.64 6.60
CA VAL A 231 -15.39 -15.53 7.71
C VAL A 231 -16.56 -14.96 8.53
N PHE A 232 -16.68 -13.64 8.64
CA PHE A 232 -17.79 -12.98 9.31
C PHE A 232 -19.14 -13.29 8.66
N THR A 233 -19.19 -13.64 7.36
CA THR A 233 -20.41 -14.11 6.71
C THR A 233 -20.87 -15.48 7.23
N LEU A 234 -19.92 -16.34 7.60
CA LEU A 234 -20.15 -17.70 8.05
C LEU A 234 -20.38 -17.78 9.56
N THR A 235 -19.68 -16.94 10.34
CA THR A 235 -19.78 -16.94 11.80
C THR A 235 -19.63 -15.55 12.41
N LYS A 236 -20.37 -15.29 13.49
CA LYS A 236 -20.28 -14.05 14.27
C LYS A 236 -19.35 -14.16 15.47
N LYS A 237 -18.63 -15.29 15.61
CA LYS A 237 -17.64 -15.49 16.68
C LYS A 237 -16.42 -14.60 16.44
N LYS A 238 -16.31 -13.49 17.18
CA LYS A 238 -15.25 -12.47 17.05
C LYS A 238 -13.83 -13.06 16.99
N LYS A 239 -13.52 -14.04 17.85
CA LYS A 239 -12.20 -14.67 17.88
C LYS A 239 -11.84 -15.33 16.53
N LEU A 240 -12.77 -16.06 15.92
CA LEU A 240 -12.53 -16.72 14.63
C LEU A 240 -12.36 -15.70 13.49
N VAL A 241 -13.19 -14.66 13.47
CA VAL A 241 -13.11 -13.57 12.50
C VAL A 241 -11.75 -12.88 12.57
N VAL A 242 -11.30 -12.48 13.76
CA VAL A 242 -10.00 -11.81 13.95
C VAL A 242 -8.84 -12.75 13.58
N LEU A 243 -8.87 -14.01 14.03
CA LEU A 243 -7.83 -14.98 13.68
C LEU A 243 -7.76 -15.23 12.17
N SER A 244 -8.90 -15.33 11.50
CA SER A 244 -8.93 -15.50 10.04
C SER A 244 -8.39 -14.29 9.30
N GLY A 245 -8.72 -13.07 9.75
CA GLY A 245 -8.14 -11.84 9.18
C GLY A 245 -6.63 -11.82 9.36
N ILE A 246 -6.12 -12.10 10.56
CA ILE A 246 -4.68 -12.16 10.81
C ILE A 246 -4.04 -13.19 9.89
N PHE A 247 -4.60 -14.40 9.82
CA PHE A 247 -4.10 -15.46 8.95
C PHE A 247 -4.07 -15.04 7.47
N SER A 248 -5.13 -14.41 6.97
CA SER A 248 -5.18 -13.85 5.61
C SER A 248 -4.11 -12.78 5.37
N ALA A 249 -3.88 -11.90 6.35
CA ALA A 249 -2.84 -10.86 6.26
C ALA A 249 -1.44 -11.47 6.15
N PHE A 250 -1.13 -12.48 6.97
CA PHE A 250 0.12 -13.22 6.91
C PHE A 250 0.28 -13.97 5.59
N LEU A 251 -0.77 -14.68 5.14
CA LEU A 251 -0.70 -15.43 3.88
C LEU A 251 -0.47 -14.52 2.68
N LEU A 252 -1.20 -13.41 2.56
CA LEU A 252 -1.04 -12.49 1.44
C LEU A 252 0.35 -11.86 1.42
N ASN A 253 0.83 -11.37 2.56
CA ASN A 253 2.08 -10.59 2.61
C ASN A 253 3.33 -11.44 2.70
N LEU A 254 3.26 -12.63 3.33
CA LEU A 254 4.43 -13.46 3.64
C LEU A 254 4.36 -14.87 3.06
N GLY A 255 3.20 -15.33 2.57
CA GLY A 255 3.03 -16.72 2.12
C GLY A 255 3.82 -17.05 0.84
N GLY A 256 3.93 -16.09 -0.07
CA GLY A 256 4.56 -16.29 -1.38
C GLY A 256 3.95 -17.47 -2.15
N ASN A 257 4.73 -18.13 -3.00
CA ASN A 257 4.30 -19.28 -3.80
C ASN A 257 4.75 -20.64 -3.25
N LEU A 258 5.12 -20.72 -1.96
CA LEU A 258 5.64 -21.92 -1.30
C LEU A 258 6.95 -22.49 -1.89
N HIS A 259 7.60 -21.81 -2.85
CA HIS A 259 8.85 -22.29 -3.44
C HIS A 259 9.96 -22.46 -2.39
N SER A 260 10.02 -21.55 -1.41
CA SER A 260 10.98 -21.65 -0.29
C SER A 260 10.75 -22.90 0.57
N LEU A 261 9.50 -23.30 0.77
CA LEU A 261 9.15 -24.54 1.46
C LEU A 261 9.54 -25.77 0.63
N TYR A 262 9.21 -25.75 -0.68
CA TYR A 262 9.63 -26.79 -1.62
C TYR A 262 11.16 -26.99 -1.62
N TRP A 263 11.91 -25.89 -1.68
CA TRP A 263 13.36 -25.92 -1.64
C TRP A 263 13.89 -26.56 -0.37
N TRP A 264 13.37 -26.16 0.79
CA TRP A 264 13.79 -26.72 2.07
C TRP A 264 13.43 -28.20 2.18
N LEU A 265 12.25 -28.61 1.71
CA LEU A 265 11.87 -30.03 1.72
C LEU A 265 12.83 -30.88 0.87
N LYS A 266 13.29 -30.34 -0.27
CA LYS A 266 14.23 -31.01 -1.20
C LYS A 266 15.67 -31.01 -0.70
N ASN A 267 16.20 -29.86 -0.29
CA ASN A 267 17.62 -29.67 0.00
C ASN A 267 17.96 -29.70 1.50
N LYS A 268 16.96 -29.63 2.39
CA LYS A 268 17.09 -29.57 3.85
C LYS A 268 17.89 -28.39 4.40
N ASN A 269 18.25 -27.42 3.56
CA ASN A 269 18.95 -26.20 3.93
C ASN A 269 18.62 -25.05 2.95
N PHE A 270 19.09 -23.84 3.24
CA PHE A 270 18.96 -22.66 2.39
C PHE A 270 20.32 -22.12 1.92
N SER A 271 21.42 -22.86 2.06
CA SER A 271 22.78 -22.30 1.85
C SER A 271 23.01 -21.82 0.42
N THR A 272 22.43 -22.50 -0.56
CA THR A 272 22.48 -22.13 -1.99
C THR A 272 21.15 -21.62 -2.52
N TYR A 273 20.20 -21.28 -1.64
CA TYR A 273 18.89 -20.78 -2.08
C TYR A 273 19.00 -19.36 -2.61
N TRP A 274 18.61 -19.16 -3.87
CA TRP A 274 18.50 -17.84 -4.47
C TRP A 274 17.03 -17.44 -4.60
N TYR A 275 16.61 -16.43 -3.84
CA TYR A 275 15.19 -16.07 -3.76
C TYR A 275 14.52 -15.69 -5.10
N PRO A 276 15.22 -15.13 -6.12
CA PRO A 276 14.67 -14.91 -7.46
C PRO A 276 14.27 -16.18 -8.21
N ASP A 277 14.80 -17.36 -7.85
CA ASP A 277 14.36 -18.62 -8.47
C ASP A 277 12.87 -18.88 -8.22
N ALA A 278 12.33 -18.37 -7.11
CA ALA A 278 10.91 -18.49 -6.81
C ALA A 278 10.02 -17.79 -7.86
N THR A 279 10.51 -16.75 -8.52
CA THR A 279 9.72 -16.00 -9.52
C THR A 279 9.76 -16.62 -10.91
N ARG A 280 10.70 -17.54 -11.15
CA ARG A 280 10.93 -18.20 -12.46
C ARG A 280 10.76 -19.72 -12.38
N PHE A 281 10.12 -20.19 -11.31
CA PHE A 281 10.02 -21.62 -11.02
C PHE A 281 9.41 -22.44 -12.15
N ILE A 282 8.40 -21.89 -12.85
CA ILE A 282 7.72 -22.60 -13.93
C ILE A 282 8.68 -22.85 -15.10
N VAL A 283 9.41 -21.82 -15.52
CA VAL A 283 10.42 -21.88 -16.58
C VAL A 283 11.54 -22.84 -16.22
N GLN A 284 12.15 -22.64 -15.06
CA GLN A 284 13.30 -23.41 -14.61
C GLN A 284 13.00 -24.90 -14.42
N LYS A 285 11.77 -25.25 -13.96
CA LYS A 285 11.41 -26.63 -13.64
C LYS A 285 10.70 -27.37 -14.76
N PHE A 286 9.83 -26.70 -15.51
CA PHE A 286 8.97 -27.32 -16.51
C PHE A 286 9.36 -26.98 -17.96
N GLY A 287 10.43 -26.18 -18.16
CA GLY A 287 10.91 -25.84 -19.49
C GLY A 287 9.92 -24.97 -20.29
N ALA A 288 9.12 -24.16 -19.59
CA ALA A 288 8.21 -23.24 -20.25
C ALA A 288 9.01 -22.25 -21.14
N ALA A 289 8.52 -22.02 -22.35
CA ALA A 289 9.23 -21.22 -23.36
C ALA A 289 9.18 -19.71 -23.07
N ASP A 290 8.27 -19.27 -22.20
CA ASP A 290 8.10 -17.88 -21.82
C ASP A 290 9.01 -17.55 -20.63
N ASN A 291 9.94 -16.60 -20.78
CA ASN A 291 10.81 -16.15 -19.67
C ASN A 291 10.04 -15.28 -18.64
N THR A 292 8.81 -15.65 -18.32
CA THR A 292 7.92 -14.86 -17.47
C THR A 292 8.39 -14.86 -16.02
N ILE A 293 8.23 -13.70 -15.40
CA ILE A 293 8.53 -13.45 -13.99
C ILE A 293 7.18 -13.33 -13.28
N HIS A 294 6.97 -14.14 -12.25
CA HIS A 294 5.80 -14.01 -11.39
C HIS A 294 6.20 -13.49 -10.02
N GLU A 295 5.94 -12.20 -9.79
CA GLU A 295 6.14 -11.58 -8.49
C GLU A 295 4.92 -11.76 -7.59
N PHE A 296 5.19 -11.94 -6.31
CA PHE A 296 4.19 -12.05 -5.25
C PHE A 296 4.58 -11.12 -4.10
N PRO A 297 3.65 -10.72 -3.21
CA PRO A 297 3.86 -9.57 -2.32
C PRO A 297 5.14 -9.62 -1.48
N ILE A 298 5.52 -10.78 -0.91
CA ILE A 298 6.77 -10.91 -0.16
C ILE A 298 8.01 -10.69 -1.03
N TYR A 299 7.99 -11.13 -2.30
CA TYR A 299 9.10 -10.92 -3.22
C TYR A 299 9.27 -9.43 -3.51
N SER A 300 8.22 -8.74 -3.94
CA SER A 300 8.29 -7.30 -4.25
C SER A 300 8.63 -6.47 -3.02
N SER A 301 8.16 -6.87 -1.83
CA SER A 301 8.50 -6.18 -0.58
C SER A 301 9.98 -6.33 -0.21
N VAL A 302 10.59 -7.49 -0.49
CA VAL A 302 12.02 -7.77 -0.23
C VAL A 302 12.91 -7.12 -1.28
N VAL A 303 12.54 -7.23 -2.55
CA VAL A 303 13.23 -6.57 -3.66
C VAL A 303 13.22 -5.06 -3.44
N ALA A 304 12.09 -4.51 -3.01
CA ALA A 304 11.89 -3.10 -2.69
C ALA A 304 11.97 -2.15 -3.90
N ASP A 305 11.48 -2.62 -5.04
CA ASP A 305 11.22 -1.80 -6.21
C ASP A 305 9.82 -1.17 -6.03
N LEU A 306 9.72 0.15 -6.14
CA LEU A 306 8.42 0.85 -6.14
C LEU A 306 7.81 0.76 -7.54
N HIS A 307 7.71 -0.46 -8.04
CA HIS A 307 7.20 -0.72 -9.36
C HIS A 307 5.66 -0.70 -9.39
N GLY A 308 5.09 -0.50 -10.58
CA GLY A 308 3.66 -0.27 -10.77
C GLY A 308 2.77 -1.34 -10.16
N HIS A 309 3.10 -2.62 -10.35
CA HIS A 309 2.28 -3.71 -9.80
C HIS A 309 2.25 -3.69 -8.26
N PHE A 310 3.35 -3.33 -7.60
CA PHE A 310 3.43 -3.32 -6.14
C PHE A 310 2.71 -2.09 -5.58
N LEU A 311 2.90 -0.93 -6.22
CA LEU A 311 2.17 0.30 -5.93
C LEU A 311 0.66 0.15 -6.11
N ASN A 312 0.21 -0.70 -7.04
CA ASN A 312 -1.21 -0.90 -7.32
C ASN A 312 -1.90 -1.84 -6.32
N LEU A 313 -1.17 -2.69 -5.59
CA LEU A 313 -1.77 -3.71 -4.69
C LEU A 313 -2.80 -3.14 -3.69
N PRO A 314 -2.56 -2.02 -2.99
CA PRO A 314 -3.57 -1.46 -2.08
C PRO A 314 -4.87 -1.09 -2.81
N PHE A 315 -4.78 -0.58 -4.04
CA PHE A 315 -5.94 -0.21 -4.85
C PHE A 315 -6.70 -1.44 -5.35
N VAL A 316 -6.00 -2.51 -5.70
CA VAL A 316 -6.60 -3.82 -6.00
C VAL A 316 -7.37 -4.34 -4.79
N LEU A 317 -6.80 -4.32 -3.59
CA LEU A 317 -7.48 -4.81 -2.39
C LEU A 317 -8.69 -3.94 -2.03
N LEU A 318 -8.61 -2.62 -2.26
CA LEU A 318 -9.76 -1.74 -2.13
C LEU A 318 -10.87 -2.10 -3.14
N PHE A 319 -10.52 -2.36 -4.41
CA PHE A 319 -11.46 -2.80 -5.43
C PHE A 319 -12.17 -4.09 -5.01
N LEU A 320 -11.43 -5.11 -4.56
CA LEU A 320 -12.01 -6.35 -4.05
C LEU A 320 -12.94 -6.12 -2.85
N ALA A 321 -12.61 -5.19 -1.96
CA ALA A 321 -13.48 -4.84 -0.84
C ALA A 321 -14.79 -4.18 -1.29
N LEU A 322 -14.73 -3.32 -2.31
CA LEU A 322 -15.92 -2.72 -2.90
C LEU A 322 -16.80 -3.78 -3.58
N LEU A 323 -16.20 -4.74 -4.29
CA LEU A 323 -16.93 -5.89 -4.84
C LEU A 323 -17.58 -6.73 -3.73
N LEU A 324 -16.85 -7.04 -2.66
CA LEU A 324 -17.42 -7.75 -1.51
C LEU A 324 -18.58 -6.99 -0.87
N THR A 325 -18.49 -5.66 -0.84
CA THR A 325 -19.57 -4.77 -0.39
C THR A 325 -20.82 -4.91 -1.26
N THR A 326 -20.70 -5.03 -2.59
CA THR A 326 -21.86 -5.21 -3.47
C THR A 326 -22.57 -6.54 -3.19
N ILE A 327 -21.80 -7.60 -2.96
CA ILE A 327 -22.30 -8.92 -2.60
C ILE A 327 -23.06 -8.86 -1.26
N PHE A 328 -22.49 -8.17 -0.27
CA PHE A 328 -23.10 -8.06 1.07
C PHE A 328 -24.35 -7.18 1.07
N HIS A 329 -24.30 -6.02 0.40
CA HIS A 329 -25.42 -5.09 0.36
C HIS A 329 -26.52 -5.51 -0.61
N ARG A 330 -26.21 -6.35 -1.61
CA ARG A 330 -27.09 -6.66 -2.76
C ARG A 330 -27.65 -5.41 -3.42
N LYS A 331 -26.88 -4.31 -3.37
CA LYS A 331 -27.27 -3.00 -3.87
C LYS A 331 -26.05 -2.30 -4.44
N ILE A 332 -26.21 -1.81 -5.65
CA ILE A 332 -25.24 -0.94 -6.31
C ILE A 332 -25.65 0.50 -6.01
N THR A 333 -24.70 1.32 -5.54
CA THR A 333 -24.94 2.73 -5.23
C THR A 333 -24.04 3.60 -6.10
N LEU A 334 -24.48 4.82 -6.40
CA LEU A 334 -23.67 5.75 -7.21
C LEU A 334 -22.26 5.97 -6.65
N PRO A 335 -22.04 6.20 -5.33
CA PRO A 335 -20.68 6.38 -4.80
C PRO A 335 -19.77 5.16 -5.02
N LEU A 336 -20.33 3.96 -4.92
CA LEU A 336 -19.62 2.71 -5.20
C LEU A 336 -19.25 2.64 -6.68
N CYS A 337 -20.18 2.90 -7.60
CA CYS A 337 -19.89 2.92 -9.05
C CYS A 337 -18.80 3.94 -9.40
N CYS A 338 -18.89 5.15 -8.86
CA CYS A 338 -17.88 6.19 -9.10
C CYS A 338 -16.50 5.75 -8.61
N LEU A 339 -16.40 5.12 -7.43
CA LEU A 339 -15.13 4.68 -6.88
C LEU A 339 -14.55 3.48 -7.66
N VAL A 340 -15.38 2.54 -8.09
CA VAL A 340 -14.98 1.42 -8.96
C VAL A 340 -14.48 1.94 -10.31
N ALA A 341 -15.21 2.85 -10.95
CA ALA A 341 -14.78 3.46 -12.21
C ALA A 341 -13.46 4.24 -12.07
N LEU A 342 -13.30 4.98 -10.97
CA LEU A 342 -12.06 5.67 -10.65
C LEU A 342 -10.90 4.69 -10.49
N LEU A 343 -11.10 3.58 -9.76
CA LEU A 343 -10.08 2.56 -9.55
C LEU A 343 -9.65 1.91 -10.87
N LEU A 344 -10.59 1.56 -11.75
CA LEU A 344 -10.26 1.02 -13.07
C LEU A 344 -9.39 2.00 -13.88
N GLY A 345 -9.73 3.29 -13.89
CA GLY A 345 -8.88 4.31 -14.50
C GLY A 345 -7.49 4.37 -13.86
N CYS A 346 -7.41 4.32 -12.52
CA CYS A 346 -6.15 4.33 -11.80
C CYS A 346 -5.31 3.07 -12.05
N PHE A 347 -5.92 1.90 -12.28
CA PHE A 347 -5.21 0.68 -12.65
C PHE A 347 -4.48 0.88 -13.97
N TYR A 348 -5.16 1.40 -14.99
CA TYR A 348 -4.51 1.70 -16.27
C TYR A 348 -3.27 2.61 -16.11
N MET A 349 -3.36 3.58 -15.19
CA MET A 349 -2.33 4.59 -14.93
C MET A 349 -1.23 4.16 -13.94
N THR A 350 -1.42 3.05 -13.22
CA THR A 350 -0.49 2.55 -12.18
C THR A 350 0.16 1.23 -12.58
N ASN A 351 -0.61 0.34 -13.19
CA ASN A 351 -0.16 -0.92 -13.77
C ASN A 351 -1.12 -1.29 -14.91
N THR A 352 -0.75 -0.96 -16.14
CA THR A 352 -1.63 -1.08 -17.30
C THR A 352 -2.26 -2.47 -17.49
N TRP A 353 -1.56 -3.54 -17.09
CA TRP A 353 -2.07 -4.92 -17.19
C TRP A 353 -3.21 -5.23 -16.23
N ASP A 354 -3.31 -4.51 -15.11
CA ASP A 354 -4.39 -4.70 -14.15
C ASP A 354 -5.73 -4.19 -14.70
N PHE A 355 -5.72 -3.18 -15.56
CA PHE A 355 -6.95 -2.63 -16.14
C PHE A 355 -7.80 -3.67 -16.87
N PRO A 356 -7.32 -4.38 -17.92
CA PRO A 356 -8.16 -5.35 -18.63
C PRO A 356 -8.57 -6.52 -17.74
N ILE A 357 -7.74 -6.92 -16.77
CA ILE A 357 -8.06 -8.02 -15.83
C ILE A 357 -9.22 -7.62 -14.93
N TYR A 358 -9.14 -6.48 -14.25
CA TYR A 358 -10.19 -6.05 -13.31
C TYR A 358 -11.40 -5.43 -14.00
N PHE A 359 -11.29 -4.98 -15.25
CA PHE A 359 -12.45 -4.54 -16.03
C PHE A 359 -13.39 -5.71 -16.39
N LEU A 360 -12.84 -6.92 -16.56
CA LEU A 360 -13.61 -8.13 -16.85
C LEU A 360 -14.33 -8.70 -15.63
N VAL A 361 -13.80 -8.45 -14.42
CA VAL A 361 -14.33 -8.90 -13.12
C VAL A 361 -15.43 -7.96 -12.66
#